data_AF-A0A2W0BTS4-F1
#
_entry.id   AF-A0A2W0BTS4-F1
#
_cell.length_a   1.000
_cell.length_b   1.000
_cell.length_c   1.000
_cell.angle_alpha   90.00
_cell.angle_beta   90.00
_cell.angle_gamma   90.00
#
_symmetry.space_group_name_H-M   'P 1'
#
loop_
_entity.id
_entity.type
_entity.pdbx_description
1 polymer ?
#
loop_
_entity_poly.entity_id
_entity_poly.type
_entity_poly.pdbx_seq_one_letter_code
_entity_poly.pdbx_strand_id
1 'polypeptide(L)'
;MQQMKIRSLNIDGRSREFTIGIPHDVTDRLFVVRRVFRMNDALTSHPEWKWQRDGWVMVDRTSGRISKLNLPDFDPFYSTVSWFRDYAAYCGVTDGPRVYAVVAQLGQRKPVLRTYMGPAKGSDQPDSECAPPTWQKQPIRVSFEQIGGQKSSYLIHGRSSEPELGDEPAEQKEADKQ
;
A
#
# COMPACT_ATOMS: atom_id res chain seq x y z
N MET A 1 -6.00 -1.54 -19.84
CA MET A 1 -5.73 -2.60 -18.85
C MET A 1 -4.37 -3.22 -19.13
N GLN A 2 -3.36 -2.95 -18.30
CA GLN A 2 -2.06 -3.63 -18.41
C GLN A 2 -2.20 -5.11 -18.05
N GLN A 3 -1.61 -5.99 -18.86
CA GLN A 3 -1.57 -7.42 -18.58
C GLN A 3 -0.71 -7.69 -17.33
N MET A 4 -1.32 -8.23 -16.26
CA MET A 4 -0.60 -8.54 -15.02
C MET A 4 0.35 -9.72 -15.24
N LYS A 5 1.66 -9.49 -15.07
CA LYS A 5 2.68 -10.55 -15.16
C LYS A 5 2.75 -11.33 -13.85
N ILE A 6 1.96 -12.42 -13.79
CA ILE A 6 1.88 -13.30 -12.62
C ILE A 6 3.13 -14.19 -12.51
N ARG A 7 3.62 -14.38 -11.30
CA ARG A 7 4.73 -15.28 -10.97
C ARG A 7 4.33 -16.18 -9.80
N SER A 8 4.75 -17.44 -9.84
CA SER A 8 4.62 -18.33 -8.67
C SER A 8 5.75 -18.04 -7.67
N LEU A 9 5.38 -17.93 -6.40
CA LEU A 9 6.31 -17.95 -5.28
C LEU A 9 6.42 -19.40 -4.77
N ASN A 10 7.57 -20.02 -5.05
CA ASN A 10 7.85 -21.39 -4.68
C ASN A 10 8.67 -21.46 -3.39
N ILE A 11 8.29 -22.37 -2.49
CA ILE A 11 9.05 -22.73 -1.28
C ILE A 11 9.19 -24.24 -1.28
N ASP A 12 10.43 -24.72 -1.12
CA ASP A 12 10.79 -26.14 -1.17
C ASP A 12 10.26 -26.85 -2.44
N GLY A 13 10.37 -26.16 -3.58
CA GLY A 13 9.91 -26.66 -4.87
C GLY A 13 8.39 -26.68 -5.07
N ARG A 14 7.60 -26.14 -4.14
CA ARG A 14 6.13 -26.09 -4.24
C ARG A 14 5.62 -24.66 -4.32
N SER A 15 4.68 -24.41 -5.24
CA SER A 15 3.98 -23.12 -5.34
C SER A 15 3.15 -22.88 -4.09
N ARG A 16 3.45 -21.80 -3.36
CA ARG A 16 2.71 -21.41 -2.14
C ARG A 16 1.81 -20.21 -2.38
N GLU A 17 2.27 -19.25 -3.18
CA GLU A 17 1.52 -18.03 -3.50
C GLU A 17 1.72 -17.63 -4.95
N PHE A 18 0.83 -16.78 -5.45
CA PHE A 18 1.02 -16.07 -6.72
C PHE A 18 1.29 -14.60 -6.44
N THR A 19 2.21 -14.02 -7.20
CA THR A 19 2.76 -12.69 -6.94
C THR A 19 2.90 -11.89 -8.23
N ILE A 20 3.02 -10.57 -8.07
CA ILE A 20 3.31 -9.62 -9.15
C ILE A 20 4.41 -8.65 -8.72
N GLY A 21 5.00 -7.99 -9.72
CA GLY A 21 6.05 -7.01 -9.49
C GLY A 21 7.41 -7.63 -9.16
N ILE A 22 8.29 -6.81 -8.60
CA ILE A 22 9.64 -7.19 -8.19
C ILE A 22 9.64 -7.27 -6.66
N PRO A 23 10.20 -8.34 -6.05
CA PRO A 23 10.40 -8.40 -4.62
C PRO A 23 11.26 -7.24 -4.11
N HIS A 24 10.89 -6.67 -2.97
CA HIS A 24 11.69 -5.65 -2.28
C HIS A 24 12.37 -6.27 -1.06
N ASP A 25 13.70 -6.17 -1.02
CA ASP A 25 14.50 -6.68 0.08
C ASP A 25 14.48 -5.70 1.26
N VAL A 26 13.94 -6.17 2.39
CA VAL A 26 13.89 -5.43 3.65
C VAL A 26 15.18 -5.65 4.44
N THR A 27 15.64 -6.90 4.46
CA THR A 27 16.94 -7.35 4.99
C THR A 27 17.46 -8.49 4.11
N ASP A 28 18.67 -8.98 4.36
CA ASP A 28 19.21 -10.15 3.64
C ASP A 28 18.35 -11.42 3.81
N ARG A 29 17.53 -11.46 4.88
CA ARG A 29 16.65 -12.59 5.22
C ARG A 29 15.19 -12.36 4.82
N LEU A 30 14.71 -11.11 4.84
CA LEU A 30 13.30 -10.76 4.66
C LEU A 30 13.10 -9.94 3.40
N PHE A 31 12.14 -10.37 2.59
CA PHE A 31 11.65 -9.57 1.47
C PHE A 31 10.14 -9.47 1.50
N VAL A 32 9.62 -8.45 0.83
CA VAL A 32 8.18 -8.24 0.63
C VAL A 32 7.86 -8.31 -0.85
N VAL A 33 6.69 -8.86 -1.18
CA VAL A 33 6.23 -8.96 -2.55
C VAL A 33 4.71 -8.83 -2.60
N ARG A 34 4.19 -8.27 -3.70
CA ARG A 34 2.75 -8.09 -3.88
C ARG A 34 2.09 -9.40 -4.24
N ARG A 35 1.10 -9.81 -3.46
CA ARG A 35 0.33 -11.03 -3.68
C ARG A 35 -0.79 -10.79 -4.70
N VAL A 36 -1.15 -11.84 -5.40
CA VAL A 36 -2.37 -11.90 -6.22
C VAL A 36 -3.11 -13.20 -5.94
N PHE A 37 -4.42 -13.19 -6.13
CA PHE A 37 -5.23 -14.40 -6.15
C PHE A 37 -6.05 -14.47 -7.42
N ARG A 38 -6.52 -15.67 -7.74
CA ARG A 38 -7.42 -15.92 -8.85
C ARG A 38 -8.82 -16.12 -8.27
N MET A 39 -9.76 -15.29 -8.69
CA MET A 39 -11.15 -15.36 -8.25
C MET A 39 -12.04 -15.82 -9.40
N ASN A 40 -13.01 -16.67 -9.09
CA ASN A 40 -14.11 -16.96 -10.01
C ASN A 40 -15.22 -15.95 -9.72
N ASP A 41 -15.46 -15.06 -10.66
CA ASP A 41 -16.45 -13.98 -10.54
C ASP A 41 -17.78 -14.35 -11.22
N ALA A 42 -17.99 -15.64 -11.50
CA ALA A 42 -19.21 -16.09 -12.16
C ALA A 42 -20.37 -16.19 -11.16
N LEU A 43 -21.33 -15.27 -11.30
CA LEU A 43 -22.70 -15.44 -10.81
C LEU A 43 -23.54 -16.36 -11.72
N THR A 44 -23.00 -16.74 -12.89
CA THR A 44 -23.65 -17.59 -13.90
C THR A 44 -22.97 -18.96 -14.02
N SER A 45 -23.55 -19.88 -14.79
CA SER A 45 -23.07 -21.26 -14.93
C SER A 45 -21.71 -21.43 -15.64
N HIS A 46 -21.07 -20.35 -16.10
CA HIS A 46 -19.80 -20.40 -16.83
C HIS A 46 -18.69 -19.69 -16.03
N PRO A 47 -17.70 -20.42 -15.47
CA PRO A 47 -16.68 -19.84 -14.62
C PRO A 47 -15.76 -18.89 -15.40
N GLU A 48 -15.71 -17.62 -14.99
CA GLU A 48 -14.78 -16.63 -15.52
C GLU A 48 -13.73 -16.30 -14.44
N TRP A 49 -12.55 -16.91 -14.59
CA TRP A 49 -11.47 -16.73 -13.62
C TRP A 49 -10.64 -15.48 -13.92
N LYS A 50 -10.63 -14.53 -12.98
CA LYS A 50 -9.86 -13.28 -13.08
C LYS A 50 -8.77 -13.24 -12.02
N TRP A 51 -7.61 -12.74 -12.39
CA TRP A 51 -6.56 -12.40 -11.43
C TRP A 51 -6.89 -11.07 -10.77
N GLN A 52 -6.72 -11.00 -9.45
CA GLN A 52 -6.95 -9.79 -8.67
C GLN A 52 -5.73 -9.49 -7.79
N ARG A 53 -5.47 -8.19 -7.61
CA ARG A 53 -4.42 -7.69 -6.72
C ARG A 53 -4.86 -7.90 -5.28
N ASP A 54 -3.94 -8.40 -4.46
CA ASP A 54 -4.12 -8.49 -3.02
C ASP A 54 -3.11 -7.56 -2.32
N GLY A 55 -3.09 -7.62 -0.99
CA GLY A 55 -2.08 -6.98 -0.16
C GLY A 55 -0.66 -7.50 -0.39
N TRP A 56 0.20 -7.11 0.53
CA TRP A 56 1.60 -7.51 0.55
C TRP A 56 1.80 -8.73 1.44
N VAL A 57 2.78 -9.54 1.09
CA VAL A 57 3.28 -10.61 1.95
C VAL A 57 4.75 -10.38 2.25
N MET A 58 5.14 -10.69 3.49
CA MET A 58 6.52 -10.76 3.92
C MET A 58 6.95 -12.22 3.92
N VAL A 59 8.15 -12.47 3.38
CA VAL A 59 8.69 -13.82 3.20
C VAL A 59 10.05 -13.91 3.87
N ASP A 60 10.21 -14.92 4.71
CA ASP A 60 11.49 -15.33 5.29
C ASP A 60 12.20 -16.30 4.35
N ARG A 61 13.34 -15.86 3.79
CA ARG A 61 14.13 -16.65 2.83
C ARG A 61 14.71 -17.92 3.47
N THR A 62 14.98 -17.92 4.77
CA THR A 62 15.63 -19.03 5.46
C THR A 62 14.61 -20.10 5.86
N SER A 63 13.46 -19.70 6.39
CA SER A 63 12.44 -20.65 6.85
C SER A 63 11.33 -20.93 5.85
N GLY A 64 11.28 -20.17 4.74
CA GLY A 64 10.14 -20.20 3.81
C GLY A 64 8.83 -19.71 4.42
N ARG A 65 8.87 -19.00 5.56
CA ARG A 65 7.63 -18.55 6.23
C ARG A 65 7.05 -17.37 5.43
N ILE A 66 5.80 -17.50 5.03
CA ILE A 66 5.02 -16.40 4.45
C ILE A 66 4.08 -15.85 5.52
N SER A 67 4.07 -14.54 5.70
CA SER A 67 3.14 -13.84 6.57
C SER A 67 2.47 -12.68 5.83
N LYS A 68 1.17 -12.51 6.03
CA LYS A 68 0.44 -11.33 5.54
C LYS A 68 1.06 -10.07 6.13
N LEU A 69 1.31 -9.07 5.29
CA LEU A 69 1.77 -7.77 5.71
C LEU A 69 0.60 -6.80 5.74
N ASN A 70 0.22 -6.38 6.95
CA ASN A 70 -0.84 -5.40 7.15
C ASN A 70 -0.25 -3.98 7.11
N LEU A 71 -0.67 -3.22 6.11
CA LEU A 71 -0.31 -1.81 5.93
C LEU A 71 -1.54 -0.94 6.28
N PRO A 72 -1.44 0.05 7.17
CA PRO A 72 -2.57 0.92 7.55
C PRO A 72 -3.19 1.66 6.36
N ASP A 73 -4.52 1.72 6.23
CA ASP A 73 -5.22 2.43 5.15
C ASP A 73 -4.83 2.00 3.71
N PHE A 74 -4.12 0.87 3.57
CA PHE A 74 -3.67 0.39 2.27
C PHE A 74 -4.80 -0.33 1.55
N ASP A 75 -5.10 0.11 0.33
CA ASP A 75 -6.05 -0.54 -0.54
C ASP A 75 -5.34 -1.21 -1.75
N PRO A 76 -5.49 -2.53 -1.99
CA PRO A 76 -4.86 -3.22 -3.11
C PRO A 76 -5.24 -2.72 -4.50
N PHE A 77 -6.35 -1.99 -4.64
CA PHE A 77 -6.84 -1.43 -5.90
C PHE A 77 -6.41 0.03 -6.08
N TYR A 78 -6.50 0.85 -5.04
CA TYR A 78 -6.27 2.30 -5.11
C TYR A 78 -4.91 2.78 -4.60
N SER A 79 -4.14 1.91 -3.93
CA SER A 79 -2.82 2.25 -3.40
C SER A 79 -1.69 1.59 -4.19
N THR A 80 -0.66 2.40 -4.50
CA THR A 80 0.63 1.90 -4.99
C THR A 80 1.73 2.22 -3.98
N VAL A 81 2.47 1.19 -3.59
CA VAL A 81 3.54 1.28 -2.58
C VAL A 81 4.88 1.53 -3.24
N SER A 82 5.61 2.48 -2.67
CA SER A 82 7.02 2.73 -2.93
C SER A 82 7.84 2.39 -1.69
N TRP A 83 8.87 1.57 -1.87
CA TRP A 83 9.63 0.99 -0.77
C TRP A 83 11.00 1.67 -0.58
N PHE A 84 11.40 1.84 0.67
CA PHE A 84 12.76 2.23 1.05
C PHE A 84 13.15 1.58 2.37
N ARG A 85 14.13 0.67 2.35
CA ARG A 85 14.52 -0.13 3.53
C ARG A 85 13.30 -0.87 4.13
N ASP A 86 12.99 -0.61 5.39
CA ASP A 86 11.83 -1.10 6.14
C ASP A 86 10.63 -0.13 6.12
N TYR A 87 10.65 0.90 5.26
CA TYR A 87 9.54 1.84 5.09
C TYR A 87 8.76 1.55 3.80
N ALA A 88 7.43 1.60 3.93
CA ALA A 88 6.47 1.58 2.84
C ALA A 88 5.77 2.94 2.78
N ALA A 89 5.86 3.64 1.65
CA ALA A 89 5.10 4.86 1.39
C ALA A 89 4.03 4.63 0.33
N TYR A 90 2.82 5.11 0.58
CA TYR A 90 1.68 5.00 -0.33
C TYR A 90 0.61 6.03 0.02
N CYS A 91 -0.30 6.29 -0.91
CA CYS A 91 -1.55 6.95 -0.58
C CYS A 91 -2.54 5.92 -0.04
N GLY A 92 -2.97 6.13 1.20
CA GLY A 92 -4.00 5.33 1.85
C GLY A 92 -5.38 5.91 1.57
N VAL A 93 -6.37 5.04 1.46
CA VAL A 93 -7.78 5.39 1.27
C VAL A 93 -8.56 4.78 2.43
N THR A 94 -9.32 5.61 3.14
CA THR A 94 -10.23 5.16 4.21
C THR A 94 -11.65 5.05 3.67
N ASP A 95 -12.57 4.42 4.39
CA ASP A 95 -13.99 4.35 4.02
C ASP A 95 -14.56 5.76 3.75
N GLY A 96 -14.71 6.10 2.47
CA GLY A 96 -15.10 7.43 1.99
C GLY A 96 -14.08 8.07 1.04
N PRO A 97 -14.31 9.31 0.60
CA PRO A 97 -13.47 9.95 -0.39
C PRO A 97 -12.26 10.61 0.26
N ARG A 98 -11.58 10.03 1.26
CA ARG A 98 -10.43 10.68 1.94
C ARG A 98 -9.13 9.97 1.57
N VAL A 99 -8.15 10.74 1.08
CA VAL A 99 -6.82 10.25 0.73
C VAL A 99 -5.80 10.76 1.73
N TYR A 100 -4.93 9.87 2.19
CA TYR A 100 -3.88 10.17 3.15
C TYR A 100 -2.50 9.81 2.57
N ALA A 101 -1.50 10.68 2.78
CA ALA A 101 -0.09 10.32 2.66
C ALA A 101 0.28 9.43 3.84
N VAL A 102 0.61 8.16 3.58
CA VAL A 102 0.95 7.20 4.62
C VAL A 102 2.38 6.71 4.43
N VAL A 103 3.14 6.71 5.52
CA VAL A 103 4.39 5.97 5.62
C VAL A 103 4.27 5.00 6.77
N ALA A 104 4.39 3.71 6.47
CA ALA A 104 4.42 2.64 7.45
C ALA A 104 5.86 2.12 7.61
N GLN A 105 6.26 1.86 8.86
CA GLN A 105 7.48 1.10 9.13
C GLN A 105 7.13 -0.35 9.45
N LEU A 106 7.83 -1.30 8.83
CA LEU A 106 7.57 -2.71 9.05
C LEU A 106 7.84 -3.09 10.51
N GLY A 107 6.91 -3.86 11.10
CA GLY A 107 6.96 -4.26 12.51
C GLY A 107 6.34 -3.24 13.48
N GLN A 108 5.96 -2.05 13.01
CA GLN A 108 5.23 -1.06 13.82
C GLN A 108 3.72 -1.17 13.58
N ARG A 109 2.93 -0.99 14.65
CA ARG A 109 1.46 -1.02 14.56
C ARG A 109 0.89 0.29 14.02
N LYS A 110 1.53 1.43 14.33
CA LYS A 110 1.12 2.76 13.87
C LYS A 110 2.00 3.18 12.69
N PRO A 111 1.44 3.90 11.70
CA PRO A 111 2.26 4.53 10.66
C PRO A 111 3.16 5.61 11.27
N VAL A 112 4.32 5.85 10.66
CA VAL A 112 5.24 6.92 11.06
C VAL A 112 4.81 8.29 10.52
N LEU A 113 4.07 8.28 9.40
CA LEU A 113 3.42 9.45 8.82
C LEU A 113 2.00 9.06 8.42
N ARG A 114 1.02 9.88 8.79
CA ARG A 114 -0.34 9.84 8.22
C ARG A 114 -0.86 11.25 8.11
N THR A 115 -0.95 11.79 6.89
CA THR A 115 -1.36 13.19 6.65
C THR A 115 -2.46 13.25 5.61
N TYR A 116 -3.55 13.96 5.91
CA TYR A 116 -4.64 14.16 4.96
C TYR A 116 -4.15 14.95 3.73
N MET A 117 -4.39 14.42 2.53
CA MET A 117 -3.99 15.05 1.26
C MET A 117 -5.17 15.73 0.54
N GLY A 118 -6.40 15.40 0.93
CA GLY A 118 -7.60 15.89 0.26
C GLY A 118 -8.56 14.76 -0.08
N PRO A 119 -9.65 15.10 -0.77
CA PRO A 119 -10.60 14.10 -1.20
C PRO A 119 -10.03 13.23 -2.33
N ALA A 120 -10.51 12.00 -2.46
CA ALA A 120 -10.25 11.15 -3.63
C ALA A 120 -10.73 11.86 -4.90
N LYS A 121 -9.87 11.90 -5.91
CA LYS A 121 -10.11 12.58 -7.19
C LYS A 121 -10.11 11.61 -8.37
N GLY A 122 -9.67 10.38 -8.16
CA GLY A 122 -9.77 9.32 -9.15
C GLY A 122 -11.23 9.00 -9.47
N SER A 123 -11.46 8.60 -10.72
CA SER A 123 -12.67 7.85 -11.08
C SER A 123 -12.62 6.45 -10.44
N ASP A 124 -13.72 5.68 -10.47
CA ASP A 124 -13.77 4.26 -10.06
C ASP A 124 -12.81 3.31 -10.83
N GLN A 125 -11.85 3.85 -11.58
CA GLN A 125 -10.81 3.12 -12.26
C GLN A 125 -9.70 2.70 -11.29
N PRO A 126 -9.17 1.48 -11.43
CA PRO A 126 -8.19 0.86 -10.53
C PRO A 126 -6.77 1.47 -10.59
N ASP A 127 -6.64 2.69 -11.14
CA ASP A 127 -5.40 3.42 -11.29
C ASP A 127 -5.27 4.38 -10.10
N SER A 128 -4.31 4.07 -9.24
CA SER A 128 -4.06 4.68 -7.93
C SER A 128 -4.34 6.19 -7.85
N GLU A 129 -4.96 6.64 -6.75
CA GLU A 129 -5.23 8.07 -6.45
C GLU A 129 -3.97 8.96 -6.50
N CYS A 130 -2.80 8.35 -6.33
CA CYS A 130 -1.51 9.01 -6.37
C CYS A 130 -0.51 8.26 -7.26
N ALA A 131 0.41 9.02 -7.85
CA ALA A 131 1.63 8.44 -8.39
C ALA A 131 2.42 7.71 -7.28
N PRO A 132 3.22 6.67 -7.60
CA PRO A 132 4.06 6.01 -6.62
C PRO A 132 4.95 7.03 -5.89
N PRO A 133 4.96 7.06 -4.53
CA PRO A 133 5.76 8.02 -3.80
C PRO A 133 7.25 7.93 -4.13
N THR A 134 7.96 9.04 -4.03
CA THR A 134 9.39 9.09 -4.40
C THR A 134 10.26 9.34 -3.18
N TRP A 135 11.30 8.52 -3.02
CA TRP A 135 12.22 8.58 -1.88
C TRP A 135 13.51 9.31 -2.22
N GLN A 136 13.92 10.23 -1.35
CA GLN A 136 15.24 10.86 -1.32
C GLN A 136 16.00 10.35 -0.09
N LYS A 137 17.27 9.97 -0.27
CA LYS A 137 18.04 9.26 0.77
C LYS A 137 18.67 10.18 1.83
N GLN A 138 19.06 11.40 1.45
CA GLN A 138 19.80 12.33 2.31
C GLN A 138 19.25 13.76 2.13
N PRO A 139 18.58 14.32 3.16
CA PRO A 139 17.98 13.60 4.30
C PRO A 139 16.93 12.58 3.83
N ILE A 140 16.54 11.62 4.68
CA ILE A 140 15.47 10.68 4.33
C ILE A 140 14.17 11.48 4.19
N ARG A 141 13.68 11.56 2.97
CA ARG A 141 12.48 12.33 2.60
C ARG A 141 11.65 11.50 1.63
N VAL A 142 10.34 11.60 1.77
CA VAL A 142 9.39 11.04 0.81
C VAL A 142 8.53 12.15 0.24
N SER A 143 8.26 12.08 -1.06
CA SER A 143 7.33 12.97 -1.74
C SER A 143 6.13 12.22 -2.28
N PHE A 144 4.95 12.79 -2.08
CA PHE A 144 3.65 12.33 -2.57
C PHE A 144 3.10 13.31 -3.58
N GLU A 145 2.45 12.78 -4.62
CA GLU A 145 1.80 13.57 -5.66
C GLU A 145 0.45 12.92 -5.99
N GLN A 146 -0.63 13.57 -5.55
CA GLN A 146 -1.99 13.16 -5.88
C GLN A 146 -2.32 13.59 -7.32
N ILE A 147 -3.14 12.81 -8.02
CA ILE A 147 -3.63 13.18 -9.35
C ILE A 147 -4.33 14.54 -9.29
N GLY A 148 -3.84 15.51 -10.08
CA GLY A 148 -4.36 16.88 -10.09
C GLY A 148 -4.22 17.62 -8.75
N GLY A 149 -3.30 17.17 -7.89
CA GLY A 149 -2.95 17.78 -6.61
C GLY A 149 -1.55 18.43 -6.63
N GLN A 150 -1.16 19.00 -5.49
CA GLN A 150 0.20 19.50 -5.30
C GLN A 150 1.12 18.39 -4.78
N LYS A 151 2.41 18.52 -5.09
CA LYS A 151 3.44 17.64 -4.55
C LYS A 151 3.77 18.04 -3.11
N SER A 152 3.59 17.11 -2.17
CA SER A 152 3.92 17.30 -0.76
C SER A 152 5.11 16.43 -0.36
N SER A 153 6.03 16.96 0.45
CA SER A 153 7.24 16.24 0.85
C SER A 153 7.43 16.27 2.37
N TYR A 154 7.77 15.11 2.93
CA TYR A 154 7.87 14.92 4.38
C TYR A 154 9.24 14.35 4.73
N LEU A 155 9.84 14.88 5.79
CA LEU A 155 11.06 14.32 6.36
C LEU A 155 10.70 13.13 7.24
N ILE A 156 11.35 12.00 7.00
CA ILE A 156 11.12 10.79 7.80
C ILE A 156 12.23 10.68 8.82
N HIS A 157 11.86 10.94 10.07
CA HIS A 157 12.73 10.77 11.20
C HIS A 157 12.92 9.26 11.49
N GLY A 158 14.13 8.88 11.90
CA GLY A 158 14.46 7.48 12.20
C GLY A 158 13.65 6.91 13.37
N ARG A 159 13.87 5.63 13.67
CA ARG A 159 13.15 4.71 14.60
C ARG A 159 12.62 5.21 15.96
N SER A 160 12.82 6.46 16.35
CA SER A 160 12.47 7.02 17.66
C SER A 160 11.57 8.27 17.60
N SER A 161 11.06 8.68 16.45
CA SER A 161 10.11 9.80 16.39
C SER A 161 8.69 9.35 16.67
N GLU A 162 7.99 10.11 17.51
CA GLU A 162 6.54 10.05 17.66
C GLU A 162 5.89 10.19 16.27
N PRO A 163 4.84 9.40 15.95
CA PRO A 163 4.20 9.47 14.64
C PRO A 163 3.74 10.90 14.34
N GLU A 164 4.15 11.44 13.19
CA GLU A 164 3.57 12.68 12.69
C GLU A 164 2.19 12.36 12.15
N LEU A 165 1.20 12.47 13.04
CA LEU A 165 -0.21 12.49 12.70
C LEU A 165 -0.52 13.90 12.21
N GLY A 166 -0.73 14.05 10.90
CA GLY A 166 -1.20 15.31 10.34
C GLY A 166 -2.61 15.61 10.80
N ASP A 167 -2.94 16.89 10.97
CA ASP A 167 -4.27 17.34 11.41
C ASP A 167 -5.38 16.74 10.53
N GLU A 168 -6.28 15.97 11.14
CA GLU A 168 -7.53 15.56 10.51
C GLU A 168 -8.50 16.75 10.58
N PRO A 169 -9.10 17.19 9.46
CA PRO A 169 -10.14 18.21 9.53
C PRO A 169 -11.30 17.67 10.37
N ALA A 170 -11.67 18.41 11.42
CA ALA A 170 -12.74 18.04 12.33
C ALA A 170 -14.03 17.76 11.54
N GLU A 171 -14.54 16.54 11.69
CA GLU A 171 -15.83 16.13 11.15
C GLU A 171 -16.91 16.99 11.81
N GLN A 172 -17.43 17.98 11.07
CA GLN A 172 -18.56 18.78 11.50
C GLN A 172 -19.76 17.85 11.62
N LYS A 173 -20.07 17.44 12.86
CA LYS A 173 -21.37 16.86 13.19
C LYS A 173 -22.41 17.93 12.89
N GLU A 174 -23.10 17.77 11.78
CA GLU A 174 -24.31 18.50 11.45
C GLU A 174 -25.33 18.18 12.54
N ALA A 175 -25.45 19.09 13.51
CA ALA A 175 -26.48 19.05 14.53
C ALA A 175 -27.79 19.45 13.84
N ASP A 176 -28.56 18.44 13.46
CA ASP A 176 -29.95 18.58 13.08
C ASP A 176 -30.73 19.26 14.21
N LYS A 177 -31.19 20.48 13.95
CA LYS A 177 -32.20 21.16 14.74
C LYS A 177 -32.91 22.19 13.86
N GLN A 178 -33.98 21.78 13.19
CA GLN A 178 -35.33 22.35 13.37
C GLN A 178 -36.40 21.65 12.54
#